data_AF-B0E048-F1
#
_entry.id   AF-B0E048-F1
#
_cell.length_a   1.000
_cell.length_b   1.000
_cell.length_c   1.000
_cell.angle_alpha   90.00
_cell.angle_beta   90.00
_cell.angle_gamma   90.00
#
_symmetry.space_group_name_H-M   'P 1'
#
loop_
_entity.id
_entity.type
_entity.pdbx_description
1 polymer ?
#
loop_
_entity_poly.entity_id
_entity_poly.type
_entity_poly.pdbx_seq_one_letter_code
_entity_poly.pdbx_strand_id
1 'polypeptide(L)'
;MKHPEESKADLRFLIPNGASSPKDIPITLVYTNECNATEDIADKLCQWAGDAGFEDPSSFIVFYHAKIGTARKREIEEELRKGNVRIAICTDAVGMGCDM
;
A
#
# COMPACT_ATOMS: atom_id res chain seq x y z
N MET A 1 14.96 -12.86 0.86
CA MET A 1 13.58 -13.28 1.16
C MET A 1 13.64 -14.46 2.12
N LYS A 2 12.91 -14.40 3.22
CA LYS A 2 12.86 -15.48 4.23
C LYS A 2 11.66 -16.40 4.03
N HIS A 3 10.66 -15.96 3.28
CA HIS A 3 9.40 -16.66 3.06
C HIS A 3 9.12 -16.89 1.57
N PRO A 4 8.27 -17.87 1.21
CA PRO A 4 7.81 -18.04 -0.17
C PRO A 4 7.10 -16.77 -0.68
N GLU A 5 7.34 -16.40 -1.94
CA GLU A 5 6.78 -15.21 -2.58
C GLU A 5 5.25 -15.15 -2.47
N GLU A 6 4.59 -16.29 -2.72
CA GLU A 6 3.13 -16.46 -2.59
C GLU A 6 2.56 -16.00 -1.24
N SER A 7 3.33 -16.20 -0.17
CA SER A 7 2.90 -15.82 1.18
C SER A 7 2.97 -14.32 1.43
N LYS A 8 3.82 -13.60 0.67
CA LYS A 8 4.14 -12.19 0.83
C LYS A 8 4.64 -11.82 2.25
N ALA A 9 4.95 -12.80 3.10
CA ALA A 9 5.14 -12.61 4.54
C ALA A 9 6.34 -11.71 4.88
N ASP A 10 7.31 -11.61 3.97
CA ASP A 10 8.41 -10.65 4.06
C ASP A 10 7.93 -9.18 4.06
N LEU A 11 6.68 -8.88 3.70
CA LEU A 11 6.09 -7.53 3.75
C LEU A 11 5.30 -7.25 5.04
N ARG A 12 5.15 -8.24 5.94
CA ARG A 12 4.36 -8.08 7.18
C ARG A 12 4.89 -6.97 8.08
N PHE A 13 6.20 -6.68 8.02
CA PHE A 13 6.84 -5.62 8.83
C PHE A 13 6.33 -4.21 8.51
N LEU A 14 5.67 -4.01 7.36
CA LEU A 14 5.09 -2.72 6.97
C LEU A 14 3.99 -2.26 7.92
N ILE A 15 3.36 -3.20 8.64
CA ILE A 15 2.40 -2.90 9.70
C ILE A 15 3.11 -3.13 11.04
N PRO A 16 3.51 -2.07 11.77
CA PRO A 16 4.22 -2.22 13.03
C PRO A 16 3.40 -3.01 14.06
N ASN A 17 4.08 -3.86 14.83
CA ASN A 17 3.44 -4.57 15.92
C ASN A 17 2.93 -3.57 16.97
N GLY A 18 1.65 -3.69 17.36
CA GLY A 18 1.02 -2.80 18.32
C GLY A 18 0.57 -1.44 17.75
N ALA A 19 0.63 -1.24 16.43
CA ALA A 19 -0.03 -0.11 15.79
C ALA A 19 -1.54 -0.17 16.09
N SER A 20 -2.08 0.94 16.58
CA SER A 20 -3.49 1.07 17.00
C SER A 20 -4.24 2.11 16.18
N SER A 21 -3.50 2.96 15.46
CA SER A 21 -4.00 3.97 14.55
C SER A 21 -3.21 3.94 13.24
N PRO A 22 -3.83 4.27 12.09
CA PRO A 22 -3.10 4.39 10.82
C PRO A 22 -1.88 5.33 10.92
N LYS A 23 -1.95 6.35 11.78
CA LYS A 23 -0.85 7.30 12.00
C LYS A 23 0.40 6.66 12.60
N ASP A 24 0.27 5.51 13.26
CA ASP A 24 1.39 4.75 13.83
C ASP A 24 2.21 4.01 12.74
N ILE A 25 1.63 3.82 11.56
CA ILE A 25 2.26 3.16 10.41
C ILE A 25 3.04 4.19 9.62
N PRO A 26 4.36 4.08 9.36
CA PRO A 26 5.09 5.06 8.54
C PRO A 26 4.58 5.11 7.09
N ILE A 27 4.60 6.29 6.46
CA ILE A 27 4.33 6.40 5.02
C ILE A 27 5.40 5.62 4.25
N THR A 28 4.98 4.61 3.49
CA THR A 28 5.86 3.70 2.75
C THR A 28 5.36 3.49 1.33
N LEU A 29 6.25 3.63 0.36
CA LEU A 29 6.02 3.30 -1.04
C LEU A 29 6.75 1.99 -1.35
N VAL A 30 6.04 1.00 -1.87
CA VAL A 30 6.59 -0.31 -2.26
C VAL A 30 6.47 -0.45 -3.75
N TYR A 31 7.58 -0.65 -4.46
CA TYR A 31 7.57 -0.77 -5.92
C TYR A 31 7.60 -2.23 -6.38
N THR A 32 6.77 -2.56 -7.37
CA THR A 32 6.69 -3.88 -8.01
C THR A 32 6.61 -3.74 -9.53
N ASN A 33 6.98 -4.79 -10.25
CA ASN A 33 6.99 -4.75 -11.72
C ASN A 33 5.60 -4.97 -12.35
N GLU A 34 4.73 -5.68 -11.65
CA GLU A 34 3.45 -6.16 -12.21
C GLU A 34 2.25 -5.52 -11.53
N CYS A 35 1.23 -5.17 -12.30
CA CYS A 35 -0.03 -4.61 -11.77
C CYS A 35 -0.74 -5.62 -10.87
N ASN A 36 -0.81 -6.88 -11.26
CA ASN A 36 -1.47 -7.92 -10.46
C ASN A 36 -0.77 -8.07 -9.10
N ALA A 37 0.57 -8.00 -9.08
CA ALA A 37 1.32 -8.02 -7.83
C ALA A 37 0.98 -6.82 -6.92
N THR A 38 0.77 -5.61 -7.48
CA THR A 38 0.37 -4.46 -6.66
C THR A 38 -0.98 -4.68 -5.97
N GLU A 39 -1.97 -5.20 -6.69
CA GLU A 39 -3.32 -5.49 -6.17
C GLU A 39 -3.25 -6.61 -5.12
N ASP A 40 -2.61 -7.74 -5.46
CA ASP A 40 -2.49 -8.90 -4.57
C ASP A 40 -1.75 -8.58 -3.25
N ILE A 41 -0.72 -7.71 -3.31
CA ILE A 41 0.01 -7.29 -2.11
C ILE A 41 -0.86 -6.35 -1.26
N ALA A 42 -1.55 -5.39 -1.88
CA ALA A 42 -2.43 -4.48 -1.16
C ALA A 42 -3.55 -5.25 -0.46
N ASP A 43 -4.19 -6.19 -1.14
CA ASP A 43 -5.22 -7.05 -0.54
C ASP A 43 -4.69 -7.85 0.64
N LYS A 44 -3.47 -8.39 0.52
CA LYS A 44 -2.87 -9.16 1.60
C LYS A 44 -2.53 -8.30 2.82
N LEU A 45 -2.01 -7.09 2.59
CA LEU A 45 -1.73 -6.12 3.65
C LEU A 45 -3.03 -5.64 4.32
N CYS A 46 -4.10 -5.41 3.55
CA CYS A 46 -5.42 -5.08 4.07
C CYS A 46 -5.96 -6.19 4.97
N GLN A 47 -5.87 -7.45 4.54
CA GLN A 47 -6.26 -8.60 5.37
C GLN A 47 -5.51 -8.60 6.71
N TRP A 48 -4.18 -8.44 6.64
CA TRP A 48 -3.31 -8.44 7.81
C TRP A 48 -3.49 -7.26 8.76
N ALA A 49 -3.91 -6.10 8.24
CA ALA A 49 -4.31 -4.95 9.03
C ALA A 49 -5.68 -5.21 9.69
N GLY A 50 -6.63 -5.80 8.97
CA GLY A 50 -7.89 -6.25 9.55
C GLY A 50 -7.68 -7.23 10.71
N ASP A 51 -6.81 -8.22 10.51
CA ASP A 51 -6.40 -9.17 11.55
C ASP A 51 -5.72 -8.50 12.76
N ALA A 52 -5.10 -7.34 12.54
CA ALA A 52 -4.48 -6.53 13.59
C ALA A 52 -5.48 -5.58 14.30
N GLY A 53 -6.74 -5.55 13.86
CA GLY A 53 -7.82 -4.77 14.48
C GLY A 53 -8.15 -3.44 13.79
N PHE A 54 -7.63 -3.17 12.60
CA PHE A 54 -8.02 -1.99 11.82
C PHE A 54 -9.37 -2.20 11.12
N GLU A 55 -10.33 -1.31 11.34
CA GLU A 55 -11.70 -1.43 10.79
C GLU A 55 -11.77 -1.20 9.27
N ASP A 56 -11.01 -0.22 8.75
CA ASP A 56 -10.94 0.08 7.32
C ASP A 56 -9.49 0.23 6.83
N PRO A 57 -8.78 -0.90 6.61
CA PRO A 57 -7.43 -0.89 6.06
C PRO A 57 -7.31 -0.21 4.70
N SER A 58 -8.37 -0.26 3.88
CA SER A 58 -8.36 0.27 2.51
C SER A 58 -8.30 1.80 2.44
N SER A 59 -8.61 2.47 3.56
CA SER A 59 -8.47 3.92 3.68
C SER A 59 -7.00 4.40 3.75
N PHE A 60 -6.06 3.53 4.15
CA PHE A 60 -4.65 3.89 4.33
C PHE A 60 -3.65 2.95 3.65
N ILE A 61 -4.11 1.82 3.10
CA ILE A 61 -3.34 0.89 2.27
C ILE A 61 -3.95 0.88 0.87
N VAL A 62 -3.16 1.23 -0.14
CA VAL A 62 -3.63 1.35 -1.52
C VAL A 62 -2.66 0.73 -2.51
N PHE A 63 -3.13 0.44 -3.71
CA PHE A 63 -2.29 0.13 -4.86
C PHE A 63 -2.36 1.27 -5.89
N TYR A 64 -1.30 1.43 -6.65
CA TYR A 64 -1.18 2.43 -7.70
C TYR A 64 -0.46 1.84 -8.92
N HIS A 65 -1.14 1.75 -10.05
CA HIS A 65 -0.52 1.32 -11.31
C HIS A 65 -1.18 2.00 -12.52
N ALA A 66 -0.64 1.77 -13.71
CA ALA A 66 -1.08 2.45 -14.93
C ALA A 66 -2.58 2.28 -15.22
N LYS A 67 -3.18 1.13 -14.86
CA LYS A 67 -4.57 0.77 -15.15
C LYS A 67 -5.61 1.41 -14.22
N ILE A 68 -5.24 1.98 -13.08
CA ILE A 68 -6.22 2.72 -12.27
C ILE A 68 -6.63 4.03 -12.98
N GLY A 69 -7.89 4.42 -12.84
CA GLY A 69 -8.43 5.60 -13.49
C GLY A 69 -7.75 6.90 -13.01
N THR A 70 -7.63 7.90 -13.89
CA THR A 70 -6.95 9.17 -13.59
C THR A 70 -7.52 9.88 -12.36
N ALA A 71 -8.84 9.82 -12.14
CA ALA A 71 -9.47 10.39 -10.96
C ALA A 71 -8.97 9.74 -9.66
N ARG A 72 -8.88 8.40 -9.64
CA ARG A 72 -8.38 7.64 -8.50
C ARG A 72 -6.89 7.86 -8.25
N LYS A 73 -6.09 8.02 -9.32
CA LYS A 73 -4.67 8.39 -9.19
C LYS A 73 -4.47 9.70 -8.43
N ARG A 74 -5.20 10.74 -8.86
CA ARG A 74 -5.14 12.07 -8.22
C ARG A 74 -5.59 12.03 -6.76
N GLU A 75 -6.66 11.29 -6.47
CA GLU A 75 -7.13 11.09 -5.10
C GLU A 75 -6.04 10.44 -4.23
N ILE A 76 -5.43 9.35 -4.71
CA ILE A 76 -4.34 8.67 -3.97
C ILE A 76 -3.14 9.61 -3.75
N GLU A 77 -2.74 10.37 -4.78
CA GLU A 77 -1.66 11.37 -4.67
C GLU A 77 -1.96 12.45 -3.63
N GLU A 78 -3.19 12.97 -3.61
CA GLU A 78 -3.63 13.94 -2.62
C GLU A 78 -3.65 13.36 -1.19
N GLU A 79 -4.13 12.13 -1.02
CA GLU A 79 -4.18 11.48 0.28
C GLU A 79 -2.80 11.05 0.79
N LEU A 80 -1.87 10.71 -0.12
CA LEU A 80 -0.44 10.55 0.19
C LEU A 80 0.16 11.88 0.67
N ARG A 81 -0.10 12.99 -0.03
CA ARG A 81 0.37 14.32 0.35
C ARG A 81 -0.18 14.79 1.71
N LYS A 82 -1.44 14.44 2.02
CA LYS A 82 -2.06 14.69 3.33
C LYS A 82 -1.54 13.75 4.42
N GLY A 83 -0.87 12.65 4.05
CA GLY A 83 -0.36 11.63 4.96
C GLY A 83 -1.42 10.67 5.51
N ASN A 84 -2.57 10.60 4.84
CA ASN A 84 -3.69 9.70 5.17
C ASN A 84 -3.44 8.30 4.61
N VAL A 85 -2.93 8.20 3.38
CA VAL A 85 -2.37 6.95 2.86
C VAL A 85 -1.01 6.71 3.52
N ARG A 86 -0.83 5.51 4.07
CA ARG A 86 0.37 5.10 4.81
C ARG A 86 1.16 4.04 4.06
N ILE A 87 0.52 3.22 3.25
CA ILE A 87 1.21 2.23 2.42
C ILE A 87 0.64 2.30 1.01
N ALA A 88 1.49 2.55 0.01
CA ALA A 88 1.12 2.46 -1.39
C ALA A 88 1.99 1.44 -2.13
N ILE A 89 1.35 0.49 -2.81
CA ILE A 89 2.01 -0.50 -3.65
C ILE A 89 1.96 -0.04 -5.10
N CYS A 90 3.10 0.36 -5.63
CA CYS A 90 3.23 1.07 -6.88
C CYS A 90 3.92 0.22 -7.94
N THR A 91 3.64 0.49 -9.22
CA THR A 91 4.56 0.07 -10.30
C THR A 91 5.56 1.16 -10.65
N ASP A 92 6.71 0.80 -11.21
CA ASP A 92 7.76 1.75 -11.64
C ASP A 92 7.27 2.79 -12.67
N ALA A 93 6.21 2.47 -13.41
CA ALA A 93 5.56 3.38 -14.35
C ALA A 93 5.03 4.68 -13.70
N VAL A 94 5.01 4.74 -12.36
CA VAL A 94 4.55 5.87 -11.56
C VAL A 94 5.70 6.80 -11.14
N GLY A 95 6.92 6.27 -10.99
CA GLY A 95 8.08 7.03 -10.53
C GLY A 95 8.59 8.10 -11.50
N MET A 96 8.17 8.06 -12.77
CA MET A 96 8.65 8.97 -13.82
C MET A 96 7.71 10.16 -14.15
N GLY A 97 6.58 10.32 -13.45
CA GLY A 97 5.63 11.40 -13.77
C GLY A 97 4.72 11.85 -12.64
N CYS A 98 5.01 11.44 -11.40
CA CYS A 98 4.21 11.77 -10.23
C CYS A 98 4.96 12.81 -9.39
N ASP A 99 4.47 14.06 -9.39
CA ASP A 99 4.92 15.12 -8.49
C ASP A 99 4.28 14.88 -7.11
N MET A 100 4.87 13.98 -6.32
CA MET A 100 4.42 13.70 -4.95
C MET A 100 4.91 14.78 -3.97
#